data_AF-A0A2J8WD90-F1
#
_entry.id   AF-A0A2J8WD90-F1
#
_cell.length_a   1.000
_cell.length_b   1.000
_cell.length_c   1.000
_cell.angle_alpha   90.00
_cell.angle_beta   90.00
_cell.angle_gamma   90.00
#
_symmetry.space_group_name_H-M   'P 1'
#
loop_
_entity.id
_entity.type
_entity.pdbx_description
1 polymer ?
#
loop_
_entity_poly.entity_id
_entity_poly.type
_entity_poly.pdbx_seq_one_letter_code
_entity_poly.pdbx_strand_id
1 'polypeptide(L)'
;MEMSGLSFSEREGCRNLLGLLDNDEIMALCDTVTNRLVQPQDRQDAVHAILVYSQSAEELLRRRKVHREVIFKYLATQGIIIPPATEKHNLIQHAKDYWQKQPQLKLKETPEPVTKTEDIHLFKQDHLKMNGDHSTSGMM
;
A
#
# COMPACT_ATOMS: atom_id res chain seq x y z
N MET A 1 -8.34 -26.15 -8.86
CA MET A 1 -6.92 -25.94 -9.19
C MET A 1 -6.52 -24.65 -8.50
N GLU A 2 -5.73 -24.76 -7.45
CA GLU A 2 -5.36 -23.64 -6.59
C GLU A 2 -4.52 -22.65 -7.38
N MET A 3 -4.85 -21.36 -7.27
CA MET A 3 -4.15 -20.30 -8.00
C MET A 3 -2.74 -20.17 -7.40
N SER A 4 -1.79 -20.94 -7.93
CA SER A 4 -0.38 -20.84 -7.56
C SER A 4 0.16 -19.47 -7.98
N GLY A 5 0.11 -18.50 -7.08
CA GLY A 5 0.61 -17.16 -7.32
C GLY A 5 0.15 -16.15 -6.27
N LEU A 6 0.84 -15.02 -6.23
CA LEU A 6 0.48 -13.87 -5.40
C LEU A 6 -0.94 -13.38 -5.71
N SER A 7 -1.74 -13.12 -4.68
CA SER A 7 -3.02 -12.42 -4.82
C SER A 7 -2.81 -10.98 -5.32
N PHE A 8 -3.87 -10.31 -5.74
CA PHE A 8 -3.79 -8.93 -6.24
C PHE A 8 -3.16 -7.97 -5.22
N SER A 9 -3.63 -8.00 -3.98
CA SER A 9 -3.09 -7.16 -2.89
C SER A 9 -1.63 -7.49 -2.59
N GLU A 10 -1.27 -8.78 -2.61
CA GLU A 10 0.12 -9.21 -2.41
C GLU A 10 1.02 -8.77 -3.56
N ARG A 11 0.57 -8.83 -4.82
CA ARG A 11 1.34 -8.33 -5.97
C ARG A 11 1.59 -6.84 -5.85
N GLU A 12 0.55 -6.05 -5.53
CA GLU A 12 0.68 -4.60 -5.39
C GLU A 12 1.60 -4.24 -4.22
N GLY A 13 1.43 -4.94 -3.09
CA GLY A 13 2.30 -4.81 -1.92
C GLY A 13 3.76 -5.16 -2.20
N CYS A 14 4.00 -6.30 -2.85
CA CYS A 14 5.34 -6.73 -3.26
C CYS A 14 5.93 -5.74 -4.26
N ARG A 15 5.17 -5.25 -5.25
CA ARG A 15 5.63 -4.25 -6.21
C ARG A 15 6.12 -2.98 -5.51
N ASN A 16 5.33 -2.48 -4.54
CA ASN A 16 5.68 -1.28 -3.78
C ASN A 16 6.93 -1.50 -2.91
N LEU A 17 7.04 -2.67 -2.26
CA LEU A 17 8.20 -3.04 -1.45
C LEU A 17 9.48 -3.21 -2.29
N LEU A 18 9.38 -3.88 -3.44
CA LEU A 18 10.47 -4.00 -4.42
C LEU A 18 10.89 -2.62 -4.95
N GLY A 19 9.95 -1.67 -5.03
CA GLY A 19 10.23 -0.27 -5.35
C GLY A 19 11.22 0.41 -4.41
N LEU A 20 11.36 -0.06 -3.16
CA LEU A 20 12.27 0.50 -2.16
C LEU A 20 13.69 -0.08 -2.21
N LEU A 21 13.90 -1.19 -2.92
CA LEU A 21 15.22 -1.82 -3.07
C LEU A 21 16.04 -1.10 -4.14
N ASP A 22 17.36 -1.14 -4.06
CA ASP A 22 18.22 -0.58 -5.11
C ASP A 22 18.21 -1.44 -6.39
N ASN A 23 18.80 -0.93 -7.47
CA ASN A 23 18.83 -1.64 -8.75
C ASN A 23 19.55 -2.99 -8.63
N ASP A 24 20.75 -2.99 -8.04
CA ASP A 24 21.55 -4.21 -7.83
C ASP A 24 20.83 -5.25 -6.97
N GLU A 25 20.11 -4.80 -5.93
CA GLU A 25 19.34 -5.69 -5.06
C GLU A 25 18.18 -6.34 -5.82
N ILE A 26 17.47 -5.57 -6.65
CA ILE A 26 16.39 -6.08 -7.49
C ILE A 26 16.90 -7.08 -8.52
N MET A 27 18.00 -6.76 -9.22
CA MET A 27 18.58 -7.66 -10.20
C MET A 27 19.04 -8.97 -9.54
N ALA A 28 19.72 -8.88 -8.40
CA ALA A 28 20.17 -10.07 -7.65
C ALA A 28 19.00 -10.89 -7.09
N LEU A 29 17.93 -10.24 -6.64
CA LEU A 29 16.72 -10.91 -6.19
C LEU A 29 16.02 -11.63 -7.35
N CYS A 30 15.91 -10.97 -8.50
CA CYS A 30 15.37 -11.55 -9.73
C CYS A 30 16.13 -12.81 -10.13
N ASP A 31 17.45 -12.74 -10.24
CA ASP A 31 18.33 -13.88 -10.51
C ASP A 31 18.05 -15.07 -9.59
N THR A 32 17.85 -14.80 -8.31
CA THR A 32 17.60 -15.86 -7.32
C THR A 32 16.20 -16.43 -7.47
N VAL A 33 15.18 -15.58 -7.68
CA VAL A 33 13.76 -15.98 -7.77
C VAL A 33 13.48 -16.73 -9.06
N THR A 34 14.03 -16.26 -10.18
CA THR A 34 13.90 -16.91 -11.49
C THR A 34 14.91 -18.02 -11.70
N ASN A 35 15.82 -18.27 -10.74
CA ASN A 35 16.96 -19.19 -10.90
C ASN A 35 17.75 -18.92 -12.19
N ARG A 36 17.94 -17.63 -12.51
CA ARG A 36 18.59 -17.12 -13.74
C ARG A 36 17.95 -17.60 -15.05
N LEU A 37 16.70 -18.07 -15.01
CA LEU A 37 15.95 -18.44 -16.21
C LEU A 37 15.57 -17.22 -17.06
N VAL A 38 15.51 -16.04 -16.44
CA VAL A 38 15.15 -14.78 -17.09
C VAL A 38 16.23 -13.76 -16.81
N GLN A 39 16.66 -13.05 -17.85
CA GLN A 39 17.54 -11.89 -17.74
C GLN A 39 16.71 -10.62 -17.97
N PRO A 40 16.39 -9.87 -16.91
CA PRO A 40 15.60 -8.66 -17.05
C PRO A 40 16.40 -7.58 -17.78
N GLN A 41 15.76 -6.91 -18.74
CA GLN A 41 16.40 -5.83 -19.51
C GLN A 41 16.47 -4.52 -18.71
N ASP A 42 15.49 -4.31 -17.83
CA ASP A 42 15.37 -3.13 -17.00
C ASP A 42 14.80 -3.46 -15.63
N ARG A 43 14.77 -2.46 -14.74
CA ARG A 43 14.29 -2.62 -13.36
C ARG A 43 12.81 -3.03 -13.29
N GLN A 44 11.96 -2.49 -14.15
CA GLN A 44 10.53 -2.85 -14.16
C GLN A 44 10.33 -4.29 -14.63
N ASP A 45 11.11 -4.72 -15.63
CA ASP A 45 11.11 -6.10 -16.10
C ASP A 45 11.57 -7.07 -15.01
N ALA A 46 12.61 -6.70 -14.26
CA ALA A 46 13.07 -7.48 -13.09
C ALA A 46 11.98 -7.60 -12.01
N VAL A 47 11.30 -6.50 -11.68
CA VAL A 47 10.17 -6.51 -10.74
C VAL A 47 9.04 -7.41 -11.25
N HIS A 48 8.70 -7.30 -12.53
CA HIS A 48 7.66 -8.12 -13.14
C HIS A 48 8.02 -9.61 -13.11
N ALA A 49 9.25 -9.98 -13.48
CA ALA A 49 9.75 -11.34 -13.42
C ALA A 49 9.71 -11.89 -11.98
N ILE A 50 10.13 -11.11 -10.98
CA ILE A 50 10.01 -11.49 -9.57
C ILE A 50 8.55 -11.81 -9.22
N LEU A 51 7.60 -10.94 -9.58
CA LEU A 51 6.18 -11.13 -9.26
C LEU A 51 5.56 -12.35 -9.95
N VAL A 52 6.00 -12.67 -11.16
CA VAL A 52 5.51 -13.81 -11.95
C VAL A 52 6.05 -15.14 -11.43
N TYR A 53 7.34 -15.19 -11.06
CA TYR A 53 8.00 -16.42 -10.62
C TYR A 53 7.86 -16.68 -9.12
N SER A 54 7.41 -15.69 -8.34
CA SER A 54 7.17 -15.86 -6.90
C SER A 54 5.87 -16.62 -6.62
N GLN A 55 5.98 -17.71 -5.87
CA GLN A 55 4.83 -18.51 -5.45
C GLN A 55 4.10 -17.92 -4.23
N SER A 56 4.83 -17.24 -3.34
CA SER A 56 4.26 -16.61 -2.15
C SER A 56 5.04 -15.36 -1.76
N ALA A 57 4.32 -14.36 -1.24
CA ALA A 57 4.92 -13.13 -0.76
C ALA A 57 5.83 -13.40 0.43
N GLU A 58 5.49 -14.40 1.25
CA GLU A 58 6.31 -14.81 2.39
C GLU A 58 7.68 -15.32 1.95
N GLU A 59 7.72 -16.19 0.93
CA GLU A 59 8.97 -16.75 0.42
C GLU A 59 9.87 -15.64 -0.12
N LEU A 60 9.28 -14.72 -0.89
CA LEU A 60 9.98 -13.58 -1.45
C LEU A 60 10.64 -12.72 -0.35
N LEU A 61 9.88 -12.36 0.69
CA LEU A 61 10.39 -11.53 1.78
C LEU A 61 11.36 -12.28 2.71
N ARG A 62 11.26 -13.60 2.83
CA ARG A 62 12.22 -14.41 3.60
C ARG A 62 13.60 -14.43 2.95
N ARG A 63 13.72 -14.22 1.63
CA ARG A 63 15.01 -14.21 0.94
C ARG A 63 15.98 -13.19 1.53
N ARG A 64 17.27 -13.50 1.54
CA ARG A 64 18.32 -12.68 2.19
C ARG A 64 18.42 -11.26 1.61
N LYS A 65 18.03 -11.06 0.36
CA LYS A 65 18.08 -9.77 -0.34
C LYS A 65 17.05 -8.77 0.17
N VAL A 66 15.94 -9.24 0.75
CA VAL A 66 14.98 -8.35 1.38
C VAL A 66 15.41 -8.15 2.83
N HIS A 67 16.01 -7.00 3.13
CA HIS A 67 16.47 -6.66 4.47
C HIS A 67 15.31 -6.27 5.39
N ARG A 68 15.50 -6.49 6.71
CA ARG A 68 14.51 -6.11 7.75
C ARG A 68 14.10 -4.64 7.60
N GLU A 69 15.08 -3.77 7.35
CA GLU A 69 14.89 -2.33 7.20
C GLU A 69 13.98 -1.97 6.03
N VAL A 70 14.08 -2.68 4.90
CA VAL A 70 13.24 -2.45 3.73
C VAL A 70 11.78 -2.75 4.04
N ILE A 71 11.52 -3.89 4.70
CA ILE A 71 10.16 -4.28 5.12
C ILE A 71 9.63 -3.29 6.18
N PHE A 72 10.48 -2.90 7.12
CA PHE A 72 10.13 -1.93 8.15
C PHE A 72 9.75 -0.57 7.55
N LYS A 73 10.59 -0.05 6.65
CA LYS A 73 10.34 1.20 5.91
C LYS A 73 9.06 1.10 5.10
N TYR A 74 8.83 -0.02 4.42
CA TYR A 74 7.57 -0.26 3.70
C TYR A 74 6.36 -0.15 4.64
N LEU A 75 6.34 -0.90 5.75
CA LEU A 75 5.23 -0.86 6.71
C LEU A 75 5.00 0.56 7.26
N ALA A 76 6.07 1.29 7.58
CA ALA A 76 5.99 2.68 8.01
C ALA A 76 5.39 3.60 6.95
N THR A 77 5.75 3.44 5.66
CA THR A 77 5.13 4.21 4.55
C THR A 77 3.66 3.89 4.34
N GLN A 78 3.22 2.70 4.73
CA GLN A 78 1.81 2.29 4.72
C GLN A 78 1.03 2.79 5.95
N GLY A 79 1.66 3.55 6.85
CA GLY A 79 1.05 4.04 8.09
C GLY A 79 1.03 3.03 9.25
N ILE A 80 1.71 1.89 9.09
CA ILE A 80 1.73 0.83 10.10
C ILE A 80 2.89 1.08 11.06
N ILE A 81 2.55 1.46 12.30
CA ILE A 81 3.54 1.67 13.36
C ILE A 81 3.97 0.33 13.92
N ILE A 82 5.19 -0.09 13.57
CA ILE A 82 5.82 -1.30 14.10
C ILE A 82 6.96 -0.89 15.05
N PRO A 83 7.12 -1.56 16.20
CA PRO A 83 8.28 -1.33 17.06
C PRO A 83 9.59 -1.57 16.31
N PRO A 84 10.61 -0.72 16.46
CA PRO A 84 11.89 -0.89 15.77
C PRO A 84 12.60 -2.18 16.18
N ALA A 85 12.33 -2.72 17.37
CA ALA A 85 12.88 -4.00 17.85
C ALA A 85 12.25 -5.24 17.16
N THR A 86 11.24 -5.06 16.30
CA THR A 86 10.53 -6.17 15.65
C THR A 86 11.45 -6.93 14.70
N GLU A 87 11.48 -8.24 14.89
CA GLU A 87 12.27 -9.17 14.08
C GLU A 87 11.74 -9.30 12.65
N LYS A 88 12.62 -9.72 11.72
CA LYS A 88 12.28 -9.86 10.30
C LYS A 88 11.06 -10.76 10.07
N HIS A 89 10.94 -11.89 10.77
CA HIS A 89 9.80 -12.79 10.59
C HIS A 89 8.47 -12.13 10.97
N ASN A 90 8.44 -11.39 12.08
CA ASN A 90 7.25 -10.64 12.50
C ASN A 90 6.89 -9.54 11.51
N LEU A 91 7.87 -8.83 10.94
CA LEU A 91 7.61 -7.85 9.88
C LEU A 91 6.96 -8.47 8.65
N ILE A 92 7.43 -9.65 8.25
CA ILE A 92 6.85 -10.40 7.12
C ILE A 92 5.39 -10.76 7.43
N GLN A 93 5.11 -11.22 8.64
CA GLN A 93 3.75 -11.55 9.04
C GLN A 93 2.84 -10.31 9.05
N HIS A 94 3.31 -9.18 9.58
CA HIS A 94 2.56 -7.91 9.53
C HIS A 94 2.26 -7.45 8.11
N ALA A 95 3.23 -7.59 7.19
CA ALA A 95 3.01 -7.25 5.78
C ALA A 95 1.95 -8.15 5.13
N LYS A 96 2.00 -9.46 5.39
CA LYS A 96 0.98 -10.41 4.90
C LYS A 96 -0.40 -10.09 5.43
N ASP A 97 -0.52 -9.91 6.75
CA ASP A 97 -1.78 -9.58 7.41
C ASP A 97 -2.36 -8.27 6.85
N TYR A 98 -1.50 -7.29 6.57
CA TYR A 98 -1.90 -6.03 5.95
C TYR A 98 -2.46 -6.23 4.55
N TRP A 99 -1.78 -7.00 3.69
CA TRP A 99 -2.27 -7.27 2.33
C TRP A 99 -3.55 -8.10 2.28
N GLN A 100 -3.77 -8.96 3.27
CA GLN A 100 -5.03 -9.70 3.41
C GLN A 100 -6.19 -8.81 3.86
N LYS A 101 -5.93 -7.76 4.65
CA LYS A 101 -6.94 -6.80 5.13
C LYS A 101 -7.17 -5.62 4.18
N GLN A 102 -6.21 -5.32 3.30
CA GLN A 102 -6.24 -4.27 2.28
C GLN A 102 -7.51 -4.21 1.39
N PRO A 103 -8.15 -5.32 0.97
CA PRO A 103 -9.40 -5.26 0.20
C PRO A 103 -10.54 -4.50 0.91
N GLN A 104 -10.46 -4.36 2.23
CA GLN A 104 -11.47 -3.70 3.07
C GLN A 104 -11.07 -2.27 3.46
N LEU A 105 -9.79 -1.90 3.32
CA LEU A 105 -9.23 -0.63 3.80
C LEU A 105 -9.13 0.47 2.73
N LYS A 106 -9.13 0.14 1.43
CA LYS A 106 -9.09 1.17 0.35
C LYS A 106 -10.27 2.15 0.32
N LEU A 107 -11.21 2.06 1.26
CA LEU A 107 -12.32 3.01 1.40
C LEU A 107 -12.05 4.14 2.41
N LYS A 108 -10.97 4.08 3.20
CA LYS A 108 -10.61 5.15 4.17
C LYS A 108 -9.09 5.27 4.31
N GLU A 109 -8.63 6.49 4.51
CA GLU A 109 -7.25 6.86 4.91
C GLU A 109 -6.26 7.17 3.77
N THR A 110 -6.53 8.32 3.15
CA THR A 110 -5.51 9.35 2.89
C THR A 110 -4.66 9.58 4.15
N PRO A 111 -3.32 9.51 4.11
CA PRO A 111 -2.49 10.03 5.18
C PRO A 111 -2.41 11.55 5.04
N GLU A 112 -3.23 12.27 5.80
CA GLU A 112 -2.99 13.68 6.07
C GLU A 112 -1.76 13.81 6.98
N PRO A 113 -0.73 14.58 6.60
CA PRO A 113 0.39 14.88 7.47
C PRO A 113 -0.07 15.82 8.58
N VAL A 114 -0.22 15.29 9.78
CA VAL A 114 -0.49 16.05 11.01
C VAL A 114 0.75 16.89 11.35
N THR A 115 0.81 18.11 10.83
CA THR A 115 1.65 19.16 11.42
C THR A 115 0.76 19.99 12.33
N LYS A 116 0.99 19.87 13.63
CA LYS A 116 0.42 20.74 14.66
C LYS A 116 0.67 22.20 14.29
N THR A 117 -0.37 23.03 14.18
CA THR A 117 -0.38 24.40 14.69
C THR A 117 -1.84 24.81 14.89
N GLU A 118 -2.08 25.36 16.07
CA GLU A 118 -3.32 25.97 16.53
C GLU A 118 -3.83 27.02 15.53
N ASP A 119 -5.13 27.05 15.26
CA ASP A 119 -5.94 28.24 15.58
C ASP A 119 -7.43 27.98 15.30
N ILE A 120 -8.21 28.41 16.27
CA ILE A 120 -9.66 28.31 16.33
C ILE A 120 -10.22 29.43 15.46
N HIS A 121 -10.99 29.11 14.41
CA HIS A 121 -11.90 30.08 13.81
C HIS A 121 -13.34 29.57 13.77
N LEU A 122 -13.95 29.71 14.95
CA LEU A 122 -15.34 30.04 15.14
C LEU A 122 -15.76 31.16 14.17
N PHE A 123 -16.69 30.88 13.26
CA PHE A 123 -17.69 31.86 12.84
C PHE A 123 -19.01 31.14 12.51
N LYS A 124 -19.95 31.23 13.44
CA LYS A 124 -21.39 31.20 13.16
C LYS A 124 -21.74 32.47 12.40
N GLN A 125 -22.54 32.37 11.34
CA GLN A 125 -23.65 33.31 11.19
C GLN A 125 -24.81 32.71 10.40
N ASP A 126 -25.90 32.51 11.15
CA ASP A 126 -27.25 32.22 10.72
C ASP A 126 -27.85 33.50 10.14
N HIS A 127 -28.51 33.44 8.97
CA HIS A 127 -29.50 34.45 8.61
C HIS A 127 -30.61 33.85 7.72
N LEU A 128 -31.60 33.29 8.41
CA LEU A 128 -33.04 33.53 8.25
C LEU A 128 -33.66 33.67 6.84
N LYS A 129 -34.67 32.81 6.66
CA LYS A 129 -35.79 32.80 5.70
C LYS A 129 -36.60 34.11 5.60
N MET A 130 -37.47 34.09 4.59
CA MET A 130 -38.71 34.87 4.34
C MET A 130 -38.46 36.05 3.36
N ASN A 131 -39.16 36.21 2.23
CA ASN A 131 -40.61 36.23 1.96
C ASN A 131 -40.89 35.73 0.51
N GLY A 132 -42.02 35.06 0.21
CA GLY A 132 -43.29 35.67 -0.21
C GLY A 132 -43.24 35.99 -1.72
N ASP A 133 -43.98 35.33 -2.61
CA ASP A 133 -45.36 35.73 -2.90
C ASP A 133 -46.28 34.60 -3.38
N HIS A 134 -47.51 34.70 -2.90
CA HIS A 134 -48.67 33.91 -3.21
C HIS A 134 -49.39 34.61 -4.38
N SER A 135 -49.74 33.89 -5.46
CA SER A 135 -50.86 34.29 -6.31
C SER A 135 -51.49 33.10 -7.03
N THR A 136 -52.71 32.87 -6.56
CA THR A 136 -53.84 32.02 -6.95
C THR A 136 -54.18 32.03 -8.45
N SER A 137 -54.93 30.99 -8.84
CA SER A 137 -55.86 30.89 -10.00
C SER A 137 -55.34 30.00 -11.13
N GLY A 138 -56.04 28.98 -11.62
CA GLY A 138 -57.41 28.53 -11.41
C GLY A 138 -57.65 27.37 -12.39
N MET A 139 -58.49 26.42 -12.00
CA MET A 139 -58.96 25.33 -12.85
C MET A 139 -59.70 25.87 -14.08
N MET A 140 -59.45 25.31 -15.25
CA MET A 140 -60.43 25.03 -16.32
C MET A 140 -59.81 24.06 -17.33
#